data_AF-A0A848MUD5-F1
#
_entry.id   AF-A0A848MUD5-F1
#
_cell.length_a   1.000
_cell.length_b   1.000
_cell.length_c   1.000
_cell.angle_alpha   90.00
_cell.angle_beta   90.00
_cell.angle_gamma   90.00
#
_symmetry.space_group_name_H-M   'P 1'
#
loop_
_entity.id
_entity.type
_entity.pdbx_description
1 polymer ?
#
loop_
_entity_poly.entity_id
_entity_poly.type
_entity_poly.pdbx_seq_one_letter_code
_entity_poly.pdbx_strand_id
1 'polypeptide(L)'
;MQLTIPDEVIEKQIIPQFVQIAVLEFEKRMKLLTRTTELPPYPNKSEVKNILGMGDDMLKEWIADGLPVIPWSKKEDRFDRDDIRLHINKMKL
;
A
#
# COMPACT_ATOMS: atom_id res chain seq x y z
N MET A 1 37.14 -0.84 7.94
CA MET A 1 37.20 -0.97 6.46
C MET A 1 36.63 0.29 5.86
N GLN A 2 37.39 1.01 5.03
CA GLN A 2 36.87 2.12 4.23
C GLN A 2 36.47 1.56 2.87
N LEU A 3 35.19 1.64 2.52
CA LEU A 3 34.67 1.29 1.21
C LEU A 3 34.79 2.51 0.30
N THR A 4 35.73 2.48 -0.64
CA THR A 4 35.86 3.48 -1.70
C THR A 4 35.17 2.95 -2.94
N ILE A 5 34.00 3.49 -3.26
CA ILE A 5 33.25 3.16 -4.48
C ILE A 5 33.60 4.22 -5.53
N PRO A 6 34.04 3.84 -6.75
CA PRO A 6 34.30 4.80 -7.82
C PRO A 6 33.01 5.50 -8.27
N ASP A 7 33.08 6.81 -8.51
CA ASP A 7 31.92 7.65 -8.89
C ASP A 7 31.21 7.14 -10.16
N GLU A 8 31.96 6.58 -11.12
CA GLU A 8 31.40 6.00 -12.34
C GLU A 8 30.47 4.80 -12.08
N VAL A 9 30.72 4.03 -11.02
CA VAL A 9 29.87 2.91 -10.60
C VAL A 9 28.60 3.43 -9.93
N ILE A 10 28.72 4.52 -9.18
CA ILE A 10 27.58 5.19 -8.51
C ILE A 10 26.60 5.73 -9.56
N GLU A 11 27.10 6.47 -10.55
CA GLU A 11 26.28 7.09 -11.60
C GLU A 11 25.63 6.09 -12.54
N LYS A 12 26.37 5.06 -12.98
CA LYS A 12 25.88 4.16 -14.04
C LYS A 12 25.04 2.99 -13.54
N GLN A 13 25.20 2.57 -12.29
CA GLN A 13 24.56 1.34 -11.80
C GLN A 13 23.72 1.57 -10.55
N ILE A 14 24.21 2.38 -9.60
CA ILE A 14 23.57 2.52 -8.30
C ILE A 14 22.38 3.48 -8.39
N ILE A 15 22.57 4.70 -8.90
CA ILE A 15 21.50 5.70 -9.02
C ILE A 15 20.29 5.17 -9.83
N PRO A 16 20.46 4.54 -11.01
CA PRO A 16 19.33 4.01 -11.78
C PRO A 16 18.53 2.93 -11.05
N GLN A 17 19.19 2.06 -10.27
CA GLN A 17 18.50 1.02 -9.50
C GLN A 17 17.64 1.61 -8.38
N PHE A 18 18.14 2.60 -7.65
CA PHE A 18 17.36 3.29 -6.63
C PHE A 18 16.16 4.04 -7.23
N VAL A 19 16.38 4.72 -8.36
CA VAL A 19 15.29 5.39 -9.11
C VAL A 19 14.24 4.37 -9.55
N GLN A 20 14.66 3.21 -10.05
CA GLN A 20 13.75 2.17 -10.51
C GLN A 20 12.93 1.56 -9.36
N ILE A 21 13.54 1.30 -8.21
CA ILE A 21 12.84 0.83 -7.00
C ILE A 21 11.81 1.88 -6.54
N ALA A 22 12.21 3.15 -6.46
CA ALA A 22 11.31 4.23 -6.06
C ALA A 22 10.13 4.40 -7.01
N VAL A 23 10.37 4.32 -8.33
CA VAL A 23 9.30 4.38 -9.35
C VAL A 23 8.34 3.21 -9.22
N LEU A 24 8.84 1.98 -9.04
CA LEU A 24 7.98 0.80 -8.88
C LEU A 24 7.11 0.89 -7.62
N GLU A 25 7.66 1.38 -6.52
CA GLU A 25 6.89 1.54 -5.27
C GLU A 25 5.85 2.66 -5.40
N PHE A 26 6.21 3.75 -6.08
CA PHE A 26 5.29 4.82 -6.43
C PHE A 26 4.13 4.33 -7.31
N GLU A 27 4.42 3.56 -8.36
CA GLU A 27 3.40 2.98 -9.25
C GLU A 27 2.44 2.06 -8.50
N LYS A 28 2.94 1.20 -7.61
CA LYS A 28 2.10 0.34 -6.77
C LYS A 28 1.15 1.18 -5.91
N ARG A 29 1.68 2.19 -5.22
CA ARG A 29 0.88 3.08 -4.37
C ARG A 29 -0.18 3.82 -5.18
N MET A 30 0.19 4.36 -6.34
CA MET A 30 -0.75 5.04 -7.24
C MET A 30 -1.85 4.10 -7.73
N LYS A 31 -1.52 2.86 -8.08
CA LYS A 31 -2.51 1.85 -8.50
C LYS A 31 -3.50 1.52 -7.37
N LEU A 32 -3.02 1.37 -6.13
CA LEU A 32 -3.88 1.16 -4.96
C LEU A 32 -4.80 2.37 -4.72
N LEU A 33 -4.26 3.59 -4.76
CA LEU A 33 -5.05 4.81 -4.59
C LEU A 33 -6.13 4.95 -5.67
N THR A 34 -5.81 4.68 -6.94
CA THR A 34 -6.81 4.71 -8.01
C THR A 34 -7.91 3.68 -7.76
N ARG A 35 -7.56 2.46 -7.36
CA ARG A 35 -8.55 1.41 -7.02
C ARG A 35 -9.40 1.76 -5.81
N THR A 36 -8.89 2.54 -4.83
CA THR A 36 -9.74 3.00 -3.73
C THR A 36 -10.91 3.86 -4.18
N THR A 37 -10.85 4.48 -5.37
CA THR A 37 -11.98 5.25 -5.90
C THR A 37 -13.16 4.36 -6.32
N GLU A 38 -12.88 3.09 -6.66
CA GLU A 38 -13.88 2.08 -7.02
C GLU A 38 -14.54 1.43 -5.79
N LEU A 39 -13.97 1.64 -4.59
CA LEU A 39 -14.58 1.15 -3.36
C LEU A 39 -15.88 1.93 -3.06
N PRO A 40 -16.94 1.25 -2.58
CA PRO A 40 -18.10 1.92 -2.00
C PRO A 40 -17.69 2.73 -0.76
N PRO A 41 -18.56 3.57 -0.18
CA PRO A 41 -18.22 4.35 1.02
C PRO A 41 -17.86 3.48 2.24
N TYR A 42 -18.57 2.35 2.42
CA TYR A 42 -18.36 1.43 3.53
C TYR A 42 -18.22 -0.02 3.04
N PRO A 43 -17.09 -0.38 2.39
CA PRO A 43 -16.88 -1.71 1.84
C PRO A 43 -16.77 -2.75 2.95
N ASN A 44 -17.20 -3.98 2.65
CA ASN A 44 -16.91 -5.13 3.51
C ASN A 44 -15.54 -5.73 3.19
N LYS A 45 -15.09 -6.67 4.03
CA LYS A 45 -13.80 -7.35 3.90
C LYS A 45 -13.57 -7.98 2.50
N SER A 46 -14.61 -8.52 1.88
CA SER A 46 -14.51 -9.15 0.56
C SER A 46 -14.35 -8.13 -0.55
N GLU A 47 -15.08 -7.03 -0.49
CA GLU A 47 -15.00 -5.92 -1.46
C GLU A 47 -13.62 -5.26 -1.42
N VAL A 48 -13.09 -4.98 -0.23
CA VAL A 48 -11.74 -4.43 -0.06
C VAL A 48 -10.70 -5.32 -0.74
N LYS A 49 -10.76 -6.63 -0.47
CA LYS A 49 -9.83 -7.61 -1.06
C LYS A 49 -9.94 -7.67 -2.58
N ASN A 50 -11.16 -7.77 -3.10
CA ASN A 50 -11.39 -7.93 -4.54
C ASN A 50 -11.00 -6.67 -5.33
N ILE A 51 -11.41 -5.48 -4.87
CA ILE A 51 -11.19 -4.22 -5.58
C ILE A 51 -9.74 -3.78 -5.49
N LEU A 52 -9.12 -3.87 -4.31
CA LEU A 52 -7.71 -3.53 -4.17
C LEU A 52 -6.78 -4.63 -4.70
N GLY A 53 -7.29 -5.85 -4.90
CA GLY A 53 -6.53 -7.01 -5.35
C GLY A 53 -5.53 -7.49 -4.31
N MET A 54 -5.93 -7.47 -3.03
CA MET A 54 -5.09 -7.85 -1.89
C MET A 54 -5.55 -9.16 -1.24
N GLY A 55 -4.61 -9.87 -0.63
CA GLY A 55 -4.87 -11.10 0.12
C GLY A 55 -5.48 -10.86 1.50
N ASP A 56 -5.92 -11.95 2.16
CA ASP A 56 -6.46 -11.87 3.53
C ASP A 56 -5.38 -11.47 4.54
N ASP A 57 -4.15 -11.89 4.33
CA ASP A 57 -3.03 -11.61 5.23
C ASP A 57 -2.62 -10.13 5.16
N MET A 58 -2.59 -9.55 3.96
CA MET A 58 -2.35 -8.10 3.80
C MET A 58 -3.41 -7.27 4.52
N LEU A 59 -4.70 -7.65 4.39
CA LEU A 59 -5.75 -6.90 5.07
C LEU A 59 -5.68 -7.06 6.60
N LYS A 60 -5.26 -8.23 7.11
CA LYS A 60 -4.99 -8.42 8.54
C LYS A 60 -3.83 -7.55 9.01
N GLU A 61 -2.75 -7.46 8.22
CA GLU A 61 -1.62 -6.57 8.52
C GLU A 61 -2.09 -5.11 8.58
N TRP A 62 -2.91 -4.65 7.64
CA TRP A 62 -3.43 -3.28 7.65
C TRP A 62 -4.26 -2.99 8.89
N ILE A 63 -5.09 -3.95 9.32
CA ILE A 63 -5.87 -3.85 10.56
C ILE A 63 -4.93 -3.80 11.77
N ALA A 64 -3.88 -4.63 11.80
CA ALA A 64 -2.88 -4.63 12.87
C ALA A 64 -2.07 -3.31 12.91
N ASP A 65 -1.81 -2.72 11.74
CA ASP A 65 -1.14 -1.42 11.56
C ASP A 65 -2.07 -0.23 11.87
N GLY A 66 -3.32 -0.49 12.25
CA GLY A 66 -4.26 0.51 12.75
C GLY A 66 -5.28 1.00 11.73
N LEU A 67 -5.57 0.24 10.67
CA LEU A 67 -6.76 0.48 9.85
C LEU A 67 -8.03 0.27 10.68
N PRO A 68 -8.89 1.30 10.84
CA PRO A 68 -10.13 1.17 11.60
C PRO A 68 -11.08 0.14 11.00
N VAL A 69 -11.69 -0.66 11.88
CA VAL A 69 -12.70 -1.66 11.53
C VAL A 69 -14.02 -1.27 12.18
N ILE A 70 -15.08 -1.22 11.39
CA ILE A 70 -16.43 -0.89 11.82
C ILE A 70 -17.24 -2.19 11.90
N PRO A 71 -17.50 -2.73 13.10
CA PRO A 71 -18.35 -3.90 13.24
C PRO A 71 -19.78 -3.56 12.81
N TRP A 72 -20.27 -4.17 11.73
CA TRP A 72 -21.59 -3.89 11.16
C TRP A 72 -22.63 -4.93 11.58
N SER A 73 -22.23 -6.19 11.70
CA SER A 73 -23.08 -7.28 12.20
C SER A 73 -22.25 -8.35 12.90
N LYS A 74 -22.90 -9.39 13.45
CA LYS A 74 -22.22 -10.53 14.09
C LYS A 74 -21.23 -11.26 13.16
N LYS A 75 -21.29 -11.05 11.85
CA LYS A 75 -20.46 -11.76 10.85
C LYS A 75 -19.87 -10.83 9.79
N GLU A 76 -20.09 -9.53 9.88
CA GLU A 76 -19.66 -8.59 8.85
C GLU A 76 -19.01 -7.36 9.47
N ASP A 77 -17.77 -7.14 9.07
CA ASP A 77 -17.01 -5.95 9.36
C ASP A 77 -16.93 -5.10 8.10
N ARG A 78 -17.08 -3.78 8.30
CA ARG A 78 -16.94 -2.78 7.25
C ARG A 78 -15.76 -1.87 7.55
N PHE A 79 -15.33 -1.16 6.52
CA PHE A 79 -14.22 -0.22 6.57
C PHE A 79 -14.71 1.10 6.01
N ASP A 80 -14.16 2.23 6.46
CA ASP A 80 -14.38 3.50 5.76
C ASP A 80 -13.41 3.59 4.57
N ARG A 81 -13.93 3.94 3.40
CA ARG A 81 -13.09 4.16 2.21
C ARG A 81 -12.03 5.23 2.43
N ASP A 82 -12.37 6.31 3.14
CA ASP A 82 -11.45 7.41 3.38
C ASP A 82 -10.36 7.00 4.39
N ASP A 83 -10.68 6.13 5.36
CA ASP A 83 -9.67 5.53 6.24
C ASP A 83 -8.72 4.61 5.48
N ILE A 84 -9.24 3.79 4.55
CA ILE A 84 -8.41 2.96 3.65
C ILE A 84 -7.47 3.84 2.82
N ARG A 85 -7.99 4.93 2.25
CA ARG A 85 -7.19 5.89 1.47
C ARG A 85 -6.12 6.55 2.34
N LEU A 86 -6.48 6.96 3.56
CA LEU A 86 -5.55 7.56 4.50
C LEU A 86 -4.45 6.58 4.91
N HIS A 87 -4.80 5.31 5.13
CA HIS A 87 -3.87 4.25 5.47
C HIS A 87 -2.85 4.02 4.36
N ILE A 88 -3.29 3.87 3.11
CA ILE A 88 -2.40 3.76 1.94
C ILE A 88 -1.49 4.99 1.83
N ASN A 89 -1.98 6.17 2.18
CA ASN A 89 -1.16 7.38 2.15
C ASN A 89 -0.09 7.45 3.25
N LYS A 90 -0.34 6.78 4.38
CA LYS A 90 0.57 6.70 5.52
C LYS A 90 1.62 5.59 5.38
N MET A 91 1.45 4.66 4.45
CA MET A 91 2.46 3.64 4.16
C MET A 91 3.80 4.29 3.78
N LYS A 92 4.85 3.89 4.48
CA LYS A 92 6.22 4.38 4.23
C LYS A 92 6.74 3.77 2.93
N LEU A 93 7.38 4.62 2.11
CA LEU A 93 8.20 4.22 0.96
C LEU A 93 9.48 3.54 1.43
#